data_AF-A0A662YB26-F1
#
_entry.id   AF-A0A662YB26-F1
#
_cell.length_a   1.000
_cell.length_b   1.000
_cell.length_c   1.000
_cell.angle_alpha   90.00
_cell.angle_beta   90.00
_cell.angle_gamma   90.00
#
_symmetry.space_group_name_H-M   'P 1'
#
loop_
_entity.id
_entity.type
_entity.pdbx_description
1 polymer ?
#
loop_
_entity_poly.entity_id
_entity_poly.type
_entity_poly.pdbx_seq_one_letter_code
_entity_poly.pdbx_strand_id
1 'polypeptide(L)'
;MSSMDHVPEMEEALLVPEDLQSQARRFHVDLGREPFLLLLMKQAATTPMPPKWQHGQGGEAEGDRPEKRYFQDQIEALRQQHEQRDGGVSAWMAFEELVPQETGGAKKRAVARATARKRTTTYYYDFVAKKRQEMHPLVPLVGDYKGAGSGDAHPTAGAADPQVFACATALHQQTSMSNLAALGVLCFHSWWKETSLQGETRQCRLRLYFSIPTRHFQVMLEDSASVFTISHIANPISGAPLSAWDLHEGARLTVLGRITTLRQASLLTRQWLELQERRLRPVLEQLQSQLAKYELRSQGRSAAANERVLCADPHRSRCGVSLRELLNDIASLQAKLASYRPDLARRLCEPLADLDDS
;
A
#
# COMPACT_ATOMS: atom_id res chain seq x y z
N MET A 1 -50.50 -13.31 -31.88
CA MET A 1 -50.46 -13.70 -30.45
C MET A 1 -48.99 -13.88 -30.12
N SER A 2 -48.51 -13.04 -29.21
CA SER A 2 -47.10 -12.78 -28.92
C SER A 2 -46.55 -13.86 -27.98
N SER A 3 -45.54 -14.60 -28.40
CA SER A 3 -44.74 -15.45 -27.50
C SER A 3 -43.77 -14.55 -26.75
N MET A 4 -43.96 -14.44 -25.44
CA MET A 4 -43.04 -13.78 -24.54
C MET A 4 -41.74 -14.58 -24.45
N ASP A 5 -40.64 -13.94 -24.84
CA ASP A 5 -39.29 -14.35 -24.51
C ASP A 5 -39.13 -14.48 -22.99
N HIS A 6 -38.81 -15.69 -22.53
CA HIS A 6 -38.38 -15.93 -21.16
C HIS A 6 -36.86 -15.71 -21.11
N VAL A 7 -36.44 -14.49 -20.75
CA VAL A 7 -35.05 -14.21 -20.41
C VAL A 7 -34.79 -14.84 -19.03
N PRO A 8 -33.88 -15.81 -18.90
CA PRO A 8 -33.53 -16.32 -17.59
C PRO A 8 -32.81 -15.21 -16.81
N GLU A 9 -33.36 -14.84 -15.66
CA GLU A 9 -32.66 -14.02 -14.67
C GLU A 9 -31.36 -14.75 -14.32
N MET A 10 -30.22 -14.26 -14.82
CA MET A 10 -28.92 -14.64 -14.30
C MET A 10 -28.86 -14.15 -12.85
N GLU A 11 -29.07 -15.07 -11.90
CA GLU A 11 -28.64 -14.83 -10.53
C GLU A 11 -27.15 -14.46 -10.58
N GLU A 12 -26.81 -13.23 -10.21
CA GLU A 12 -25.41 -12.81 -10.01
C GLU A 12 -24.81 -13.68 -8.90
N ALA A 13 -24.21 -14.80 -9.30
CA ALA A 13 -23.48 -15.67 -8.39
C ALA A 13 -22.30 -14.86 -7.85
N LEU A 14 -22.28 -14.67 -6.53
CA LEU A 14 -21.18 -13.99 -5.87
C LEU A 14 -19.92 -14.82 -6.05
N LEU A 15 -18.85 -14.16 -6.50
CA LEU A 15 -17.54 -14.78 -6.67
C LEU A 15 -17.05 -15.31 -5.31
N VAL A 16 -16.56 -16.55 -5.25
CA VAL A 16 -15.97 -17.16 -4.05
C VAL A 16 -14.48 -17.51 -4.27
N PRO A 17 -13.66 -17.65 -3.20
CA PRO A 17 -12.25 -18.00 -3.32
C PRO A 17 -11.99 -19.27 -4.14
N GLU A 18 -12.90 -20.23 -4.07
CA GLU A 18 -12.85 -21.48 -4.81
C GLU A 18 -12.92 -21.28 -6.33
N ASP A 19 -13.63 -20.24 -6.80
CA ASP A 19 -13.71 -19.89 -8.21
C ASP A 19 -12.35 -19.45 -8.73
N LEU A 20 -11.63 -18.63 -7.95
CA LEU A 20 -10.29 -18.19 -8.29
C LEU A 20 -9.29 -19.34 -8.24
N GLN A 21 -9.39 -20.23 -7.24
CA GLN A 21 -8.53 -21.42 -7.17
C GLN A 21 -8.78 -22.35 -8.37
N SER A 22 -10.02 -22.46 -8.82
CA SER A 22 -10.39 -23.26 -10.00
C SER A 22 -9.80 -22.68 -11.28
N GLN A 23 -9.86 -21.36 -11.47
CA GLN A 23 -9.19 -20.71 -12.61
C GLN A 23 -7.66 -20.80 -12.51
N ALA A 24 -7.09 -20.62 -11.32
CA ALA A 24 -5.65 -20.74 -11.12
C ALA A 24 -5.13 -22.14 -11.49
N ARG A 25 -5.87 -23.20 -11.14
CA ARG A 25 -5.55 -24.58 -11.57
C ARG A 25 -5.61 -24.74 -13.09
N ARG A 26 -6.59 -24.13 -13.75
CA ARG A 26 -6.73 -24.17 -15.22
C ARG A 26 -5.52 -23.54 -15.94
N PHE A 27 -4.89 -22.55 -15.32
CA PHE A 27 -3.74 -21.82 -15.87
C PHE A 27 -2.38 -22.21 -15.26
N HIS A 28 -2.33 -23.25 -14.41
CA HIS A 28 -1.12 -23.67 -13.70
C HIS A 28 -0.46 -22.52 -12.89
N VAL A 29 -1.29 -21.75 -12.20
CA VAL A 29 -0.90 -20.67 -11.31
C VAL A 29 -1.07 -21.10 -9.85
N ASP A 30 -0.05 -20.87 -9.02
CA ASP A 30 -0.17 -21.04 -7.56
C ASP A 30 -0.38 -19.69 -6.90
N LEU A 31 -1.62 -19.37 -6.53
CA LEU A 31 -1.98 -18.09 -5.93
C LEU A 31 -1.30 -17.81 -4.57
N GLY A 32 -0.76 -18.82 -3.90
CA GLY A 32 0.04 -18.65 -2.69
C GLY A 32 1.50 -18.27 -2.97
N ARG A 33 2.04 -18.70 -4.12
CA ARG A 33 3.43 -18.39 -4.54
C ARG A 33 3.52 -17.22 -5.50
N GLU A 34 2.46 -17.01 -6.27
CA GLU A 34 2.33 -15.99 -7.31
C GLU A 34 1.15 -15.06 -7.01
N PRO A 35 1.14 -14.38 -5.84
CA PRO A 35 0.01 -13.54 -5.44
C PRO A 35 -0.23 -12.36 -6.39
N PHE A 36 0.78 -11.96 -7.17
CA PHE A 36 0.66 -10.94 -8.21
C PHE A 36 -0.29 -11.33 -9.35
N LEU A 37 -0.64 -12.61 -9.49
CA LEU A 37 -1.59 -13.11 -10.49
C LEU A 37 -3.04 -13.14 -9.98
N LEU A 38 -3.29 -12.80 -8.71
CA LEU A 38 -4.63 -12.84 -8.09
C LEU A 38 -5.66 -12.01 -8.86
N LEU A 39 -5.32 -10.78 -9.24
CA LEU A 39 -6.22 -9.90 -9.99
C LEU A 39 -6.52 -10.45 -11.38
N LEU A 40 -5.54 -11.07 -12.02
CA LEU A 40 -5.71 -11.69 -13.33
C LEU A 40 -6.62 -12.93 -13.23
N MET A 41 -6.48 -13.73 -12.18
CA MET A 41 -7.36 -14.88 -11.93
C MET A 41 -8.79 -14.45 -11.58
N LYS A 42 -8.96 -13.35 -10.83
CA LYS A 42 -10.27 -12.73 -10.64
C LYS A 42 -10.89 -12.34 -11.97
N GLN A 43 -10.13 -11.68 -12.83
CA GLN A 43 -10.60 -11.28 -14.16
C GLN A 43 -10.98 -12.50 -15.00
N ALA A 44 -10.19 -13.58 -14.98
CA ALA A 44 -10.52 -14.83 -15.66
C ALA A 44 -11.81 -15.48 -15.14
N ALA A 45 -12.09 -15.38 -13.84
CA ALA A 45 -13.30 -15.91 -13.23
C ALA A 45 -14.55 -15.07 -13.53
N THR A 46 -14.41 -13.75 -13.61
CA THR A 46 -15.56 -12.84 -13.80
C THR A 46 -15.84 -12.48 -15.25
N THR A 47 -14.93 -12.76 -16.19
CA THR A 47 -15.13 -12.44 -17.60
C THR A 47 -16.10 -13.44 -18.23
N PRO A 48 -17.32 -13.04 -18.61
CA PRO A 48 -18.24 -13.93 -19.30
C PRO A 48 -17.67 -14.28 -20.68
N MET A 49 -17.81 -15.55 -21.08
CA MET A 49 -17.41 -15.96 -22.43
C MET A 49 -18.24 -15.21 -23.49
N PRO A 50 -17.60 -14.58 -24.49
CA PRO A 50 -18.27 -13.97 -25.63
C PRO A 50 -19.32 -14.90 -26.26
N PRO A 51 -20.49 -14.38 -26.69
CA PRO A 51 -21.58 -15.19 -27.26
C PRO A 51 -21.16 -16.07 -28.45
N LYS A 52 -20.18 -15.60 -29.23
CA LYS A 52 -19.63 -16.32 -30.39
C LYS A 52 -18.82 -17.57 -30.03
N TRP A 53 -18.46 -17.74 -28.76
CA TRP A 53 -17.70 -18.89 -28.24
C TRP A 53 -18.56 -19.89 -27.46
N GLN A 54 -19.85 -19.59 -27.28
CA GLN A 54 -20.82 -20.50 -26.66
C GLN A 54 -21.28 -21.60 -27.62
N HIS A 55 -21.15 -21.36 -28.93
CA HIS A 55 -21.59 -22.26 -30.00
C HIS A 55 -20.43 -22.54 -30.98
N GLY A 56 -19.36 -23.17 -30.48
CA GLY A 56 -18.29 -23.74 -31.30
C GLY A 56 -18.51 -25.25 -31.44
N GLN A 57 -18.87 -25.67 -32.65
CA GLN A 57 -19.04 -27.06 -33.07
C GLN A 57 -17.79 -27.90 -32.81
N GLY A 58 -18.00 -29.21 -32.70
CA GLY A 58 -17.02 -30.15 -32.15
C GLY A 58 -15.69 -30.23 -32.89
N GLY A 59 -14.68 -30.67 -32.15
CA GLY A 59 -13.49 -31.30 -32.72
C GLY A 59 -12.15 -30.63 -32.44
N GLU A 60 -12.10 -29.45 -31.82
CA GLU A 60 -10.83 -28.79 -31.54
C GLU A 60 -10.39 -29.01 -30.10
N ALA A 61 -9.19 -29.57 -29.96
CA ALA A 61 -8.57 -29.94 -28.69
C ALA A 61 -8.66 -28.79 -27.68
N GLU A 62 -8.87 -29.15 -26.41
CA GLU A 62 -8.96 -28.31 -25.21
C GLU A 62 -7.77 -27.33 -24.98
N GLY A 63 -6.80 -27.33 -25.90
CA GLY A 63 -5.64 -26.46 -25.97
C GLY A 63 -5.89 -25.09 -26.61
N ASP A 64 -6.84 -24.91 -27.53
CA ASP A 64 -6.80 -23.77 -28.47
C ASP A 64 -7.88 -22.70 -28.35
N ARG A 65 -8.45 -22.52 -27.15
CA ARG A 65 -9.39 -21.41 -26.92
C ARG A 65 -8.62 -20.08 -26.87
N PRO A 66 -9.03 -19.04 -27.62
CA PRO A 66 -8.33 -17.75 -27.67
C PRO A 66 -8.31 -17.03 -26.30
N GLU A 67 -9.32 -17.26 -25.46
CA GLU A 67 -9.34 -16.82 -24.06
C GLU A 67 -8.16 -17.39 -23.26
N LYS A 68 -7.80 -18.65 -23.51
CA LYS A 68 -6.72 -19.34 -22.80
C LYS A 68 -5.38 -18.74 -23.17
N ARG A 69 -5.16 -18.50 -24.46
CA ARG A 69 -3.96 -17.82 -24.98
C ARG A 69 -3.81 -16.41 -24.41
N TYR A 70 -4.89 -15.61 -24.38
CA TYR A 70 -4.84 -14.26 -23.80
C TYR A 70 -4.39 -14.25 -22.34
N PHE A 71 -4.99 -15.10 -21.49
CA PHE A 71 -4.60 -15.16 -20.09
C PHE A 71 -3.21 -15.78 -19.90
N GLN A 72 -2.80 -16.74 -20.74
CA GLN A 72 -1.44 -17.29 -20.72
C GLN A 72 -0.38 -16.24 -21.05
N ASP A 73 -0.57 -15.45 -22.12
CA ASP A 73 0.35 -14.38 -22.51
C ASP A 73 0.47 -13.32 -21.39
N GLN A 74 -0.65 -12.97 -20.74
CA GLN A 74 -0.68 -12.04 -19.61
C GLN A 74 0.04 -12.60 -18.38
N ILE A 75 -0.12 -13.90 -18.08
CA ILE A 75 0.60 -14.57 -16.99
C ILE A 75 2.11 -14.53 -17.23
N GLU A 76 2.55 -14.86 -18.44
CA GLU A 76 3.97 -14.84 -18.80
C GLU A 76 4.57 -13.44 -18.71
N ALA A 77 3.87 -12.43 -19.22
CA ALA A 77 4.31 -11.04 -19.12
C ALA A 77 4.46 -10.58 -17.66
N LEU A 78 3.49 -10.93 -16.80
CA LEU A 78 3.54 -10.59 -15.38
C LEU A 78 4.65 -11.33 -14.63
N ARG A 79 4.93 -12.59 -14.97
CA ARG A 79 6.07 -13.35 -14.41
C ARG A 79 7.41 -12.68 -14.75
N GLN A 80 7.63 -12.33 -16.02
CA GLN A 80 8.84 -11.65 -16.47
C GLN A 80 9.03 -10.28 -15.79
N GLN A 81 7.93 -9.53 -15.62
CA GLN A 81 7.95 -8.24 -14.95
C GLN A 81 8.27 -8.39 -13.45
N HIS A 82 7.81 -9.46 -12.81
CA HIS A 82 8.07 -9.75 -11.41
C HIS A 82 9.51 -10.24 -11.19
N GLU A 83 10.10 -11.03 -12.09
CA GLU A 83 11.52 -11.41 -12.03
C GLU A 83 12.46 -10.19 -12.07
N GLN A 84 12.06 -9.11 -12.73
CA GLN A 84 12.83 -7.86 -12.81
C GLN A 84 12.57 -6.91 -11.63
N ARG A 85 11.62 -7.23 -10.75
CA ARG A 85 11.11 -6.31 -9.74
C ARG A 85 10.87 -7.05 -8.42
N ASP A 86 11.79 -6.84 -7.48
CA ASP A 86 11.80 -7.49 -6.17
C ASP A 86 10.76 -6.85 -5.21
N GLY A 87 9.49 -6.91 -5.59
CA GLY A 87 8.37 -6.32 -4.85
C GLY A 87 7.32 -7.36 -4.51
N GLY A 88 7.24 -7.74 -3.23
CA GLY A 88 6.21 -8.64 -2.72
C GLY A 88 4.80 -8.12 -3.06
N VAL A 89 3.96 -8.98 -3.61
CA VAL A 89 2.55 -8.65 -3.88
C VAL A 89 1.67 -9.33 -2.85
N SER A 90 0.65 -8.62 -2.39
CA SER A 90 -0.23 -9.06 -1.31
C SER A 90 -1.12 -10.22 -1.78
N ALA A 91 -1.16 -11.31 -1.01
CA ALA A 91 -1.81 -12.58 -1.36
C ALA A 91 -3.30 -12.69 -0.93
N TRP A 92 -3.96 -11.56 -0.69
CA TRP A 92 -5.30 -11.52 -0.08
C TRP A 92 -6.29 -10.83 -1.00
N MET A 93 -7.56 -11.24 -0.93
CA MET A 93 -8.64 -10.62 -1.72
C MET A 93 -9.95 -10.55 -0.93
N ALA A 94 -10.73 -9.51 -1.20
CA ALA A 94 -12.06 -9.32 -0.64
C ALA A 94 -13.15 -10.04 -1.46
N PHE A 95 -14.11 -10.64 -0.76
CA PHE A 95 -15.24 -11.39 -1.27
C PHE A 95 -16.53 -10.94 -0.59
N GLU A 96 -17.67 -11.16 -1.23
CA GLU A 96 -18.98 -10.85 -0.67
C GLU A 96 -19.76 -12.14 -0.39
N GLU A 97 -20.51 -12.17 0.70
CA GLU A 97 -21.41 -13.26 1.06
C GLU A 97 -22.79 -12.70 1.43
N LEU A 98 -23.85 -13.45 1.12
CA LEU A 98 -25.22 -13.10 1.50
C LEU A 98 -25.46 -13.41 2.98
N VAL A 99 -25.92 -12.42 3.75
CA VAL A 99 -26.32 -12.64 5.16
C VAL A 99 -27.65 -13.39 5.20
N PRO A 100 -27.74 -14.57 5.85
CA PRO A 100 -29.01 -15.24 6.06
C PRO A 100 -29.92 -14.35 6.91
N GLN A 101 -31.08 -13.98 6.38
CA GLN A 101 -32.08 -13.25 7.16
C GLN A 101 -32.67 -14.22 8.20
N GLU A 102 -32.30 -14.05 9.47
CA GLU A 102 -32.94 -14.79 10.57
C GLU A 102 -34.44 -14.53 10.53
N THR A 103 -35.21 -15.58 10.24
CA THR A 103 -36.68 -15.55 10.27
C THR A 103 -37.16 -15.73 11.71
N GLY A 104 -36.76 -14.79 12.58
CA GLY A 104 -37.27 -14.67 13.94
C GLY A 104 -38.60 -13.92 13.96
N GLY A 105 -39.72 -14.65 13.97
CA GLY A 105 -41.01 -14.14 14.47
C GLY A 105 -42.04 -13.74 13.41
N ALA A 106 -42.92 -14.68 13.07
CA ALA A 106 -44.14 -14.41 12.31
C ALA A 106 -45.07 -13.43 13.05
N LYS A 107 -45.29 -12.24 12.48
CA LYS A 107 -46.60 -11.58 12.26
C LYS A 107 -46.42 -10.10 11.93
N LYS A 108 -46.39 -9.78 10.63
CA LYS A 108 -47.18 -8.72 9.98
C LYS A 108 -46.90 -8.76 8.49
N ARG A 109 -47.91 -9.19 7.74
CA ARG A 109 -47.91 -9.26 6.27
C ARG A 109 -48.04 -7.86 5.66
N ALA A 110 -47.50 -7.79 4.45
CA ALA A 110 -47.88 -6.88 3.36
C ALA A 110 -47.47 -5.41 3.51
N VAL A 111 -46.34 -5.07 2.88
CA VAL A 111 -46.14 -4.04 1.84
C VAL A 111 -44.62 -3.74 1.82
N ALA A 112 -43.87 -4.57 1.10
CA ALA A 112 -42.51 -4.29 0.64
C ALA A 112 -42.10 -5.35 -0.39
N ARG A 113 -42.90 -5.48 -1.47
CA ARG A 113 -42.50 -6.20 -2.67
C ARG A 113 -41.89 -5.16 -3.60
N ALA A 114 -40.64 -5.37 -3.99
CA ALA A 114 -39.69 -4.47 -4.66
C ALA A 114 -38.74 -3.71 -3.70
N THR A 115 -37.43 -3.98 -3.83
CA THR A 115 -36.28 -3.37 -3.12
C THR A 115 -35.82 -3.97 -1.78
N ALA A 116 -35.96 -5.29 -1.57
CA ALA A 116 -35.10 -5.96 -0.60
C ALA A 116 -33.68 -6.10 -1.20
N ARG A 117 -32.84 -5.05 -1.06
CA ARG A 117 -31.39 -5.17 -1.28
C ARG A 117 -30.90 -6.33 -0.43
N LYS A 118 -30.50 -7.43 -1.07
CA LYS A 118 -29.84 -8.56 -0.41
C LYS A 118 -28.69 -7.98 0.42
N ARG A 119 -28.71 -8.15 1.75
CA ARG A 119 -27.63 -7.67 2.61
C ARG A 119 -26.41 -8.54 2.35
N THR A 120 -25.40 -8.00 1.70
CA THR A 120 -24.09 -8.66 1.55
C THR A 120 -23.17 -8.22 2.69
N THR A 121 -22.31 -9.13 3.14
CA THR A 121 -21.20 -8.84 4.05
C THR A 121 -19.91 -9.17 3.35
N THR A 122 -18.92 -8.29 3.48
CA THR A 122 -17.59 -8.48 2.90
C THR A 122 -16.71 -9.28 3.86
N TYR A 123 -16.00 -10.28 3.34
CA TYR A 123 -14.94 -11.00 4.05
C TYR A 123 -13.66 -11.02 3.21
N TYR A 124 -12.55 -11.35 3.83
CA TYR A 124 -11.23 -11.39 3.20
C TYR A 124 -10.69 -12.82 3.23
N TYR A 125 -10.02 -13.24 2.16
CA TYR A 125 -9.42 -14.56 2.07
C TYR A 125 -7.92 -14.44 1.76
N ASP A 126 -7.11 -15.14 2.57
CA ASP A 126 -5.68 -15.33 2.33
C ASP A 126 -5.44 -16.54 1.43
N PHE A 127 -4.79 -16.33 0.29
CA PHE A 127 -4.39 -17.44 -0.58
C PHE A 127 -3.10 -18.14 -0.14
N VAL A 128 -2.28 -17.51 0.72
CA VAL A 128 -1.10 -18.12 1.34
C VAL A 128 -1.50 -19.01 2.53
N ALA A 129 -2.14 -18.44 3.56
CA ALA A 129 -2.56 -19.22 4.73
C ALA A 129 -3.85 -20.02 4.50
N LYS A 130 -4.55 -19.82 3.37
CA LYS A 130 -5.84 -20.46 3.04
C LYS A 130 -6.88 -20.25 4.14
N LYS A 131 -6.97 -19.02 4.64
CA LYS A 131 -7.83 -18.66 5.77
C LYS A 131 -8.76 -17.52 5.40
N ARG A 132 -10.04 -17.72 5.70
CA ARG A 132 -11.06 -16.68 5.72
C ARG A 132 -10.88 -15.81 6.97
N GLN A 133 -11.06 -14.51 6.79
CA GLN A 133 -11.02 -13.50 7.85
C GLN A 133 -12.20 -12.56 7.65
N GLU A 134 -12.93 -12.26 8.72
CA GLU A 134 -14.05 -11.30 8.66
C GLU A 134 -13.55 -9.87 8.64
N MET A 135 -12.40 -9.62 9.28
CA MET A 135 -11.74 -8.33 9.28
C MET A 135 -10.63 -8.29 8.25
N HIS A 136 -10.44 -7.14 7.60
CA HIS A 136 -9.30 -6.94 6.70
C HIS A 136 -8.01 -7.16 7.51
N PRO A 137 -6.97 -7.84 7.02
CA PRO A 137 -5.72 -8.07 7.77
C PRO A 137 -4.94 -6.79 8.15
N LEU A 138 -5.44 -5.60 7.79
CA LEU A 138 -4.91 -4.29 8.19
C LEU A 138 -5.75 -3.64 9.31
N VAL A 139 -6.86 -4.26 9.72
CA VAL A 139 -7.78 -3.79 10.78
C VAL A 139 -7.37 -4.30 12.18
N PRO A 140 -6.80 -5.52 12.40
CA PRO A 140 -6.44 -5.96 13.75
C PRO A 140 -5.21 -5.29 14.36
N LEU A 141 -4.45 -4.47 13.62
CA LEU A 141 -3.31 -3.74 14.21
C LEU A 141 -3.73 -2.45 14.94
N VAL A 142 -5.04 -2.21 15.07
CA VAL A 142 -5.61 -1.21 15.97
C VAL A 142 -5.95 -1.91 17.30
N GLY A 143 -4.94 -2.04 18.16
CA GLY A 143 -5.11 -2.18 19.61
C GLY A 143 -5.65 -3.50 20.14
N ASP A 144 -4.80 -4.53 20.24
CA ASP A 144 -4.97 -5.57 21.25
C ASP A 144 -4.19 -5.19 22.53
N TYR A 145 -4.54 -4.03 23.12
CA TYR A 145 -4.23 -3.72 24.51
C TYR A 145 -5.40 -4.19 25.38
N LYS A 146 -5.49 -5.51 25.58
CA LYS A 146 -6.22 -6.05 26.74
C LYS A 146 -5.34 -5.85 27.97
N GLY A 147 -5.45 -4.69 28.59
CA GLY A 147 -4.78 -4.43 29.86
C GLY A 147 -5.01 -3.01 30.37
N ALA A 148 -5.96 -2.88 31.30
CA ALA A 148 -6.14 -1.79 32.26
C ALA A 148 -6.66 -0.43 31.75
N GLY A 149 -7.94 -0.19 32.04
CA GLY A 149 -8.35 0.99 32.82
C GLY A 149 -8.42 2.34 32.11
N SER A 150 -9.65 2.75 31.81
CA SER A 150 -10.15 4.13 31.87
C SER A 150 -9.47 5.20 31.01
N GLY A 151 -10.12 5.51 29.89
CA GLY A 151 -10.33 6.90 29.44
C GLY A 151 -9.13 7.64 28.87
N ASP A 152 -8.78 7.33 27.62
CA ASP A 152 -8.35 8.34 26.63
C ASP A 152 -8.36 7.68 25.25
N ALA A 153 -9.30 8.11 24.39
CA ALA A 153 -9.43 7.58 23.04
C ALA A 153 -8.29 8.15 22.17
N HIS A 154 -7.30 7.31 21.83
CA HIS A 154 -6.29 7.65 20.82
C HIS A 154 -6.96 7.98 19.47
N PRO A 155 -6.54 9.04 18.76
CA PRO A 155 -7.23 9.60 17.60
C PRO A 155 -6.95 8.86 16.28
N THR A 156 -6.61 7.57 16.32
CA THR A 156 -6.17 6.80 15.14
C THR A 156 -7.31 6.18 14.32
N ALA A 157 -8.56 6.30 14.78
CA ALA A 157 -9.74 5.69 14.13
C ALA A 157 -10.82 6.70 13.68
N GLY A 158 -10.60 8.00 13.86
CA GLY A 158 -11.53 9.03 13.37
C GLY A 158 -11.37 9.23 11.87
N ALA A 159 -12.47 9.29 11.11
CA ALA A 159 -12.43 9.83 9.76
C ALA A 159 -11.75 11.21 9.82
N ALA A 160 -10.71 11.42 9.01
CA ALA A 160 -9.94 12.66 9.01
C ALA A 160 -10.87 13.88 8.95
N ASP A 161 -10.85 14.73 9.98
CA ASP A 161 -11.61 15.99 9.94
C ASP A 161 -11.11 16.81 8.74
N PRO A 162 -11.97 17.15 7.77
CA PRO A 162 -11.62 17.99 6.63
C PRO A 162 -10.93 19.31 7.03
N GLN A 163 -11.17 19.81 8.24
CA GLN A 163 -10.53 21.02 8.76
C GLN A 163 -9.01 20.87 8.96
N VAL A 164 -8.50 19.68 9.28
CA VAL A 164 -7.05 19.43 9.45
C VAL A 164 -6.28 19.78 8.18
N PHE A 165 -6.91 19.60 7.02
CA PHE A 165 -6.31 19.87 5.72
C PHE A 165 -6.68 21.24 5.12
N ALA A 166 -7.73 21.89 5.61
CA ALA A 166 -8.01 23.28 5.23
C ALA A 166 -6.83 24.21 5.61
N CYS A 167 -6.21 23.96 6.77
CA CYS A 167 -4.98 24.65 7.19
C CYS A 167 -3.73 24.21 6.42
N ALA A 168 -3.69 22.98 5.88
CA ALA A 168 -2.53 22.44 5.18
C ALA A 168 -2.21 23.21 3.89
N THR A 169 -3.23 23.71 3.19
CA THR A 169 -3.04 24.52 1.98
C THR A 169 -2.45 25.90 2.32
N ALA A 170 -2.87 26.49 3.44
CA ALA A 170 -2.31 27.76 3.93
C ALA A 170 -0.86 27.58 4.44
N LEU A 171 -0.58 26.51 5.20
CA LEU A 171 0.76 26.13 5.63
C LEU A 171 1.72 25.90 4.46
N HIS A 172 1.23 25.34 3.35
CA HIS A 172 2.04 25.14 2.15
C HIS A 172 2.56 26.45 1.54
N GLN A 173 1.82 27.55 1.66
CA GLN A 173 2.22 28.86 1.14
C GLN A 173 3.19 29.59 2.08
N GLN A 174 3.37 29.09 3.32
CA GLN A 174 4.29 29.69 4.27
C GLN A 174 5.74 29.35 3.93
N THR A 175 6.59 30.37 3.96
CA THR A 175 8.03 30.27 3.68
C THR A 175 8.87 30.14 4.96
N SER A 176 8.27 30.37 6.14
CA SER A 176 8.96 30.30 7.44
C SER A 176 8.02 29.85 8.54
N MET A 177 8.50 28.97 9.42
CA MET A 177 7.80 28.56 10.64
C MET A 177 8.78 28.57 11.82
N SER A 178 8.36 29.11 12.98
CA SER A 178 9.23 29.27 14.15
C SER A 178 9.52 27.94 14.87
N ASN A 179 8.59 26.99 14.80
CA ASN A 179 8.75 25.65 15.37
C ASN A 179 8.51 24.58 14.30
N LEU A 180 9.58 24.19 13.61
CA LEU A 180 9.53 23.11 12.62
C LEU A 180 9.19 21.75 13.24
N ALA A 181 9.57 21.49 14.49
CA ALA A 181 9.25 20.20 15.14
C ALA A 181 7.73 20.00 15.32
N ALA A 182 6.97 21.09 15.40
CA ALA A 182 5.50 21.07 15.48
C ALA A 182 4.80 21.02 14.12
N LEU A 183 5.52 20.77 13.02
CA LEU A 183 4.90 20.63 11.70
C LEU A 183 3.99 19.40 11.71
N GLY A 184 2.68 19.61 11.62
CA GLY A 184 1.69 18.52 11.63
C GLY A 184 1.38 17.94 10.25
N VAL A 185 1.77 18.61 9.16
CA VAL A 185 1.45 18.18 7.79
C VAL A 185 2.66 18.30 6.87
N LEU A 186 3.00 17.20 6.20
CA LEU A 186 3.99 17.14 5.14
C LEU A 186 3.32 17.34 3.78
N CYS A 187 3.98 18.04 2.86
CA CYS A 187 3.46 18.35 1.54
C CYS A 187 4.47 17.99 0.45
N PHE A 188 4.00 17.28 -0.57
CA PHE A 188 4.80 16.85 -1.71
C PHE A 188 4.09 17.13 -3.02
N HIS A 189 4.88 17.42 -4.04
CA HIS A 189 4.44 17.61 -5.42
C HIS A 189 4.92 16.42 -6.26
N SER A 190 4.03 15.95 -7.11
CA SER A 190 4.34 14.88 -8.04
C SER A 190 3.60 15.05 -9.35
N TRP A 191 4.04 14.32 -10.36
CA TRP A 191 3.33 14.19 -11.61
C TRP A 191 3.65 12.87 -12.29
N TRP A 192 2.68 12.36 -13.04
CA TRP A 192 2.83 11.23 -13.97
C TRP A 192 2.28 11.62 -15.34
N LYS A 193 2.68 10.87 -16.36
CA LYS A 193 2.09 10.97 -17.70
C LYS A 193 1.00 9.92 -17.82
N GLU A 194 -0.15 10.32 -18.32
CA GLU A 194 -1.25 9.43 -18.63
C GLU A 194 -1.55 9.54 -20.12
N THR A 195 -1.62 8.40 -20.80
CA THR A 195 -2.01 8.34 -22.21
C THR A 195 -3.47 7.93 -22.27
N SER A 196 -4.30 8.80 -22.83
CA SER A 196 -5.72 8.53 -23.10
C SER A 196 -5.85 7.36 -24.09
N LEU A 197 -7.02 6.74 -24.12
CA LEU A 197 -7.40 5.75 -25.13
C LEU A 197 -7.31 6.31 -26.57
N GLN A 198 -7.40 7.64 -26.71
CA GLN A 198 -7.24 8.35 -27.98
C GLN A 198 -5.76 8.63 -28.36
N GLY A 199 -4.79 8.16 -27.56
CA GLY A 199 -3.36 8.36 -27.80
C GLY A 199 -2.80 9.69 -27.31
N GLU A 200 -3.65 10.60 -26.83
CA GLU A 200 -3.22 11.87 -26.24
C GLU A 200 -2.49 11.64 -24.91
N THR A 201 -1.28 12.17 -24.80
CA THR A 201 -0.51 12.10 -23.55
C THR A 201 -0.72 13.38 -22.74
N ARG A 202 -1.31 13.25 -21.56
CA ARG A 202 -1.46 14.34 -20.59
C ARG A 202 -0.51 14.16 -19.41
N GLN A 203 -0.02 15.26 -18.87
CA GLN A 203 0.74 15.24 -17.62
C GLN A 203 -0.20 15.55 -16.46
N CYS A 204 -0.52 14.54 -15.65
CA CYS A 204 -1.30 14.72 -14.44
C CYS A 204 -0.39 15.18 -13.31
N ARG A 205 -0.65 16.37 -12.77
CA ARG A 205 0.07 16.91 -11.61
C ARG A 205 -0.77 16.72 -10.36
N LEU A 206 -0.13 16.34 -9.25
CA LEU A 206 -0.78 16.25 -7.95
C LEU A 206 0.02 16.91 -6.85
N ARG A 207 -0.73 17.27 -5.80
CA ARG A 207 -0.21 17.65 -4.49
C ARG A 207 -0.70 16.64 -3.47
N LEU A 208 0.24 16.10 -2.71
CA LEU A 208 -0.01 15.11 -1.67
C LEU A 208 0.30 15.75 -0.32
N TYR A 209 -0.66 15.69 0.58
CA TYR A 209 -0.55 16.13 1.95
C TYR A 209 -0.62 14.91 2.85
N PHE A 210 0.29 14.82 3.82
CA PHE A 210 0.30 13.76 4.81
C PHE A 210 0.21 14.38 6.20
N SER A 211 -0.85 14.06 6.93
CA SER A 211 -0.98 14.44 8.33
C SER A 211 -0.15 13.50 9.19
N ILE A 212 0.85 14.02 9.89
CA ILE A 212 1.67 13.27 10.84
C ILE A 212 0.81 12.67 11.98
N PRO A 213 -0.05 13.44 12.68
CA PRO A 213 -0.80 12.91 13.82
C PRO A 213 -1.85 11.87 13.42
N THR A 214 -2.58 12.09 12.32
CA THR A 214 -3.67 11.18 11.91
C THR A 214 -3.23 10.12 10.91
N ARG A 215 -2.01 10.24 10.35
CA ARG A 215 -1.46 9.39 9.28
C ARG A 215 -2.31 9.33 8.01
N HIS A 216 -3.19 10.31 7.82
CA HIS A 216 -4.06 10.38 6.66
C HIS A 216 -3.39 11.14 5.53
N PHE A 217 -3.75 10.75 4.31
CA PHE A 217 -3.31 11.38 3.10
C PHE A 217 -4.45 12.20 2.50
N GLN A 218 -4.12 13.37 1.98
CA GLN A 218 -5.02 14.13 1.11
C GLN A 218 -4.33 14.36 -0.23
N VAL A 219 -5.03 14.07 -1.31
CA VAL A 219 -4.52 14.16 -2.67
C VAL A 219 -5.38 15.14 -3.44
N MET A 220 -4.72 16.15 -4.00
CA MET A 220 -5.33 17.13 -4.89
C MET A 220 -4.69 17.01 -6.27
N LEU A 221 -5.50 16.76 -7.30
CA LEU A 221 -5.03 16.82 -8.68
C LEU A 221 -5.15 18.27 -9.16
N GLU A 222 -4.14 18.81 -9.83
CA GLU A 222 -4.19 20.21 -10.29
C GLU A 222 -5.26 20.42 -11.37
N ASP A 223 -5.57 19.38 -12.15
CA ASP A 223 -6.53 19.43 -13.25
C ASP A 223 -7.99 19.17 -12.81
N SER A 224 -8.23 18.91 -11.51
CA SER A 224 -9.57 18.67 -10.99
C SER A 224 -9.79 19.35 -9.64
N ALA A 225 -10.96 19.95 -9.42
CA ALA A 225 -11.32 20.50 -8.10
C ALA A 225 -11.58 19.42 -7.03
N SER A 226 -11.44 18.14 -7.38
CA SER A 226 -11.69 17.00 -6.48
C SER A 226 -10.53 16.83 -5.50
N VAL A 227 -10.86 16.77 -4.21
CA VAL A 227 -9.91 16.47 -3.14
C VAL A 227 -10.20 15.08 -2.61
N PHE A 228 -9.22 14.18 -2.67
CA PHE A 228 -9.36 12.80 -2.23
C PHE A 228 -8.69 12.62 -0.86
N THR A 229 -9.46 12.20 0.14
CA THR A 229 -8.93 11.80 1.44
C THR A 229 -8.73 10.29 1.45
N ILE A 230 -7.49 9.85 1.68
CA ILE A 230 -7.09 8.46 1.73
C ILE A 230 -6.66 8.16 3.17
N SER A 231 -7.30 7.18 3.80
CA SER A 231 -7.05 6.87 5.21
C SER A 231 -5.61 6.41 5.46
N HIS A 232 -5.07 5.58 4.57
CA HIS A 232 -3.68 5.12 4.61
C HIS A 232 -3.23 4.66 3.22
N ILE A 233 -1.92 4.66 3.00
CA ILE A 233 -1.29 4.05 1.84
C ILE A 233 -0.36 2.97 2.38
N ALA A 234 -0.50 1.74 1.91
CA ALA A 234 0.35 0.63 2.35
C ALA A 234 1.70 0.67 1.63
N ASN A 235 2.76 0.36 2.36
CA ASN A 235 4.07 0.06 1.80
C ASN A 235 3.95 -1.24 0.96
N PRO A 236 4.39 -1.24 -0.31
CA PRO A 236 4.31 -2.44 -1.15
C PRO A 236 5.05 -3.65 -0.58
N ILE A 237 6.16 -3.42 0.13
CA ILE A 237 7.05 -4.47 0.62
C ILE A 237 6.55 -5.01 1.96
N SER A 238 6.33 -4.12 2.94
CA SER A 238 5.97 -4.53 4.30
C SER A 238 4.47 -4.70 4.51
N GLY A 239 3.63 -4.18 3.61
CA GLY A 239 2.17 -4.12 3.79
C GLY A 239 1.71 -3.16 4.88
N ALA A 240 2.62 -2.61 5.69
CA ALA A 240 2.32 -1.66 6.75
C ALA A 240 1.91 -0.30 6.19
N PRO A 241 1.04 0.46 6.87
CA PRO A 241 0.72 1.82 6.45
C PRO A 241 1.98 2.69 6.49
N LEU A 242 2.19 3.48 5.43
CA LEU A 242 3.27 4.45 5.34
C LEU A 242 3.13 5.47 6.47
N SER A 243 4.26 5.79 7.10
CA SER A 243 4.36 6.86 8.09
C SER A 243 5.23 8.00 7.55
N ALA A 244 5.35 9.09 8.34
CA ALA A 244 6.18 10.24 8.00
C ALA A 244 7.62 9.85 7.61
N TRP A 245 8.16 8.80 8.25
CA TRP A 245 9.53 8.31 8.07
C TRP A 245 9.77 7.66 6.70
N ASP A 246 8.71 7.20 6.03
CA ASP A 246 8.79 6.57 4.70
C ASP A 246 8.73 7.61 3.57
N LEU A 247 8.35 8.85 3.87
CA LEU A 247 8.09 9.89 2.88
C LEU A 247 9.34 10.77 2.66
N HIS A 248 9.87 10.75 1.44
CA HIS A 248 11.01 11.58 1.03
C HIS A 248 10.94 11.86 -0.48
N GLU A 249 11.72 12.85 -0.95
CA GLU A 249 11.86 13.09 -2.39
C GLU A 249 12.52 11.89 -3.07
N GLY A 250 11.80 11.27 -4.01
CA GLY A 250 12.18 10.01 -4.67
C GLY A 250 11.35 8.81 -4.21
N ALA A 251 10.63 8.90 -3.08
CA ALA A 251 9.80 7.81 -2.57
C ALA A 251 8.71 7.44 -3.58
N ARG A 252 8.46 6.13 -3.74
CA ARG A 252 7.45 5.59 -4.66
C ARG A 252 6.29 5.02 -3.85
N LEU A 253 5.09 5.54 -4.09
CA LEU A 253 3.89 5.09 -3.40
C LEU A 253 2.70 5.00 -4.35
N THR A 254 1.73 4.15 -4.02
CA THR A 254 0.56 3.92 -4.86
C THR A 254 -0.54 4.89 -4.47
N VAL A 255 -0.80 5.88 -5.33
CA VAL A 255 -1.86 6.89 -5.16
C VAL A 255 -2.95 6.63 -6.19
N LEU A 256 -4.19 6.44 -5.74
CA LEU A 256 -5.35 6.22 -6.63
C LEU A 256 -5.11 5.09 -7.67
N GLY A 257 -4.45 4.01 -7.25
CA GLY A 257 -4.11 2.87 -8.11
C GLY A 257 -2.92 3.06 -9.04
N ARG A 258 -2.20 4.20 -8.97
CA ARG A 258 -1.01 4.50 -9.79
C ARG A 258 0.23 4.60 -8.92
N ILE A 259 1.34 4.04 -9.40
CA ILE A 259 2.64 4.21 -8.75
C ILE A 259 3.14 5.63 -9.04
N THR A 260 3.25 6.42 -7.99
CA THR A 260 3.59 7.83 -8.04
C THR A 260 4.89 8.06 -7.28
N THR A 261 5.87 8.68 -7.93
CA THR A 261 7.13 9.08 -7.31
C THR A 261 6.98 10.48 -6.71
N LEU A 262 7.24 10.68 -5.43
CA LEU A 262 7.32 12.01 -4.84
C LEU A 262 8.50 12.75 -5.46
N ARG A 263 8.25 13.86 -6.16
CA ARG A 263 9.31 14.53 -6.95
C ARG A 263 9.91 15.71 -6.22
N GLN A 264 9.10 16.40 -5.43
CA GLN A 264 9.51 17.61 -4.74
C GLN A 264 8.74 17.70 -3.42
N ALA A 265 9.41 18.13 -2.36
CA ALA A 265 8.80 18.48 -1.09
C ALA A 265 8.59 19.99 -0.99
N SER A 266 7.61 20.42 -0.20
CA SER A 266 7.51 21.83 0.19
C SER A 266 8.73 22.25 1.02
N LEU A 267 9.03 23.55 1.06
CA LEU A 267 10.17 24.07 1.82
C LEU A 267 10.13 23.63 3.29
N LEU A 268 8.98 23.77 3.95
CA LEU A 268 8.79 23.36 5.34
C LEU A 268 8.95 21.85 5.52
N THR A 269 8.43 21.04 4.58
CA THR A 269 8.58 19.58 4.60
C THR A 269 10.04 19.19 4.49
N ARG A 270 10.79 19.82 3.58
CA ARG A 270 12.23 19.58 3.43
C ARG A 270 13.00 19.97 4.69
N GLN A 271 12.71 21.13 5.26
CA GLN A 271 13.33 21.57 6.52
C GLN A 271 13.01 20.62 7.68
N TRP A 272 11.79 20.08 7.73
CA TRP A 272 11.41 19.07 8.71
C TRP A 272 12.20 17.77 8.51
N LEU A 273 12.29 17.27 7.28
CA LEU A 273 13.08 16.07 6.96
C LEU A 273 14.55 16.25 7.34
N GLU A 274 15.16 17.39 6.98
CA GLU A 274 16.54 17.73 7.35
C GLU A 274 16.73 17.82 8.87
N LEU A 275 15.75 18.34 9.61
CA LEU A 275 15.79 18.40 11.07
C LEU A 275 15.80 16.99 11.67
N GLN A 276 14.94 16.10 11.19
CA GLN A 276 14.90 14.72 11.66
C GLN A 276 16.20 13.97 11.31
N GLU A 277 16.69 14.12 10.08
CA GLU A 277 17.96 13.53 9.64
C GLU A 277 19.14 13.97 10.55
N ARG A 278 19.20 15.26 10.90
CA ARG A 278 20.22 15.80 11.82
C ARG A 278 20.12 15.24 13.24
N ARG A 279 18.94 14.81 13.68
CA ARG A 279 18.76 14.16 14.99
C ARG A 279 19.23 12.71 14.97
N LEU A 280 18.95 11.99 13.88
CA LEU A 280 19.27 10.57 13.78
C LEU A 280 20.76 10.32 13.43
N ARG A 281 21.36 11.16 12.59
CA ARG A 281 22.73 10.96 12.09
C ARG A 281 23.80 10.86 13.20
N PRO A 282 23.81 11.70 14.25
CA PRO A 282 24.77 11.56 15.34
C PRO A 282 24.67 10.21 16.07
N VAL A 283 23.47 9.65 16.23
CA VAL A 283 23.27 8.34 16.86
C VAL A 283 23.87 7.23 16.01
N LEU A 284 23.62 7.27 14.70
CA LEU A 284 24.21 6.34 13.73
C LEU A 284 25.74 6.38 13.75
N GLU A 285 26.34 7.57 13.69
CA GLU A 285 27.79 7.77 13.73
C GLU A 285 28.41 7.28 15.04
N GLN A 286 27.76 7.54 16.18
CA GLN A 286 28.21 7.05 17.48
C GLN A 286 28.17 5.52 17.57
N LEU A 287 27.10 4.88 17.09
CA LEU A 287 26.98 3.43 17.05
C LEU A 287 28.07 2.80 16.17
N GLN A 288 28.33 3.36 14.98
CA GLN A 288 29.41 2.93 14.10
C GLN A 288 30.78 3.06 14.78
N SER A 289 31.05 4.21 15.41
CA SER A 289 32.31 4.45 16.13
C SER A 289 32.53 3.46 17.28
N GLN A 290 31.48 3.10 18.03
CA GLN A 290 31.60 2.09 19.08
C GLN A 290 31.77 0.68 18.53
N LEU A 291 31.05 0.31 17.46
CA LEU A 291 31.18 -1.00 16.82
C LEU A 291 32.57 -1.22 16.23
N ALA A 292 33.17 -0.19 15.64
CA ALA A 292 34.51 -0.25 15.08
C ALA A 292 35.58 -0.73 16.10
N LYS A 293 35.35 -0.52 17.41
CA LYS A 293 36.25 -0.98 18.48
C LYS A 293 36.26 -2.50 18.67
N TYR A 294 35.20 -3.18 18.25
CA TYR A 294 35.05 -4.64 18.39
C TYR A 294 35.37 -5.35 17.07
N GLU A 295 35.25 -4.66 15.94
CA GLU A 295 35.51 -5.20 14.59
C GLU A 295 37.00 -5.23 14.20
N LEU A 296 37.93 -5.20 15.17
CA LEU A 296 39.39 -5.22 14.95
C LEU A 296 39.95 -6.44 14.15
N ARG A 297 39.10 -7.33 13.63
CA ARG A 297 39.48 -8.51 12.85
C ARG A 297 38.84 -8.67 11.46
N SER A 298 37.95 -7.78 11.02
CA SER A 298 37.32 -7.90 9.67
C SER A 298 37.93 -6.98 8.61
N GLN A 299 38.77 -6.00 8.99
CA GLN A 299 39.42 -5.08 8.05
C GLN A 299 40.56 -5.69 7.21
N GLY A 300 40.74 -7.02 7.24
CA GLY A 300 41.74 -7.70 6.43
C GLY A 300 41.42 -7.79 4.94
N ARG A 301 40.13 -7.79 4.53
CA ARG A 301 39.75 -8.01 3.12
C ARG A 301 38.34 -7.50 2.77
N SER A 302 38.08 -6.18 2.81
CA SER A 302 36.97 -5.61 1.98
C SER A 302 36.92 -4.07 1.93
N ALA A 303 38.05 -3.36 2.02
CA ALA A 303 38.04 -1.89 1.93
C ALA A 303 38.18 -1.34 0.48
N ALA A 304 38.19 -2.20 -0.55
CA ALA A 304 38.51 -1.80 -1.92
C ALA A 304 37.44 -2.19 -2.96
N ALA A 305 36.17 -2.28 -2.56
CA ALA A 305 35.07 -2.54 -3.51
C ALA A 305 33.80 -1.85 -3.03
N ASN A 306 33.78 -0.51 -3.02
CA ASN A 306 32.55 0.29 -3.23
C ASN A 306 32.75 1.81 -3.27
N GLU A 307 33.98 2.33 -3.35
CA GLU A 307 34.19 3.71 -3.81
C GLU A 307 34.18 3.76 -5.34
N ARG A 308 33.03 3.45 -5.94
CA ARG A 308 32.68 4.15 -7.19
C ARG A 308 32.28 5.55 -6.75
N VAL A 309 33.26 6.46 -6.79
CA VAL A 309 32.99 7.90 -6.87
C VAL A 309 32.14 8.09 -8.12
N LEU A 310 30.82 7.99 -7.95
CA LEU A 310 29.87 8.49 -8.91
C LEU A 310 30.14 9.99 -8.92
N CYS A 311 30.78 10.45 -10.00
CA CYS A 311 30.89 11.87 -10.30
C CYS A 311 29.51 12.48 -10.04
N ALA A 312 29.41 13.24 -8.94
CA ALA A 312 28.17 13.86 -8.54
C ALA A 312 27.84 14.86 -9.64
N ASP A 313 26.91 14.48 -10.52
CA ASP A 313 26.34 15.40 -11.49
C ASP A 313 25.77 16.59 -10.68
N PRO A 314 26.32 17.81 -10.82
CA PRO A 314 25.90 18.98 -10.05
C PRO A 314 24.42 19.33 -10.27
N HIS A 315 23.78 18.73 -11.26
CA HIS A 315 22.37 18.93 -11.61
C HIS A 315 21.47 17.78 -11.16
N ARG A 316 22.02 16.70 -10.60
CA ARG A 316 21.22 15.68 -9.93
C ARG A 316 20.79 16.24 -8.59
N SER A 317 19.53 16.69 -8.52
CA SER A 317 18.85 17.04 -7.28
C SER A 317 19.20 15.99 -6.23
N ARG A 318 19.74 16.42 -5.08
CA ARG A 318 20.05 15.53 -3.96
C ARG A 318 18.80 14.70 -3.70
N CYS A 319 18.86 13.39 -3.92
CA CYS A 319 17.76 12.51 -3.55
C CYS A 319 17.53 12.68 -2.05
N GLY A 320 16.27 12.90 -1.66
CA GLY A 320 15.92 13.08 -0.25
C GLY A 320 16.35 11.84 0.53
N VAL A 321 16.89 12.02 1.74
CA VAL A 321 17.30 10.90 2.58
C VAL A 321 16.06 10.21 3.11
N SER A 322 15.99 8.89 2.94
CA SER A 322 14.94 8.06 3.52
C SER A 322 15.19 7.93 5.03
N LEU A 323 14.37 8.60 5.83
CA LEU A 323 14.48 8.53 7.30
C LEU A 323 14.23 7.10 7.81
N ARG A 324 13.35 6.34 7.14
CA ARG A 324 13.12 4.92 7.42
C ARG A 324 14.37 4.07 7.26
N GLU A 325 15.11 4.25 6.16
CA GLU A 325 16.36 3.51 5.94
C GLU A 325 17.37 3.80 7.03
N LEU A 326 17.49 5.08 7.40
CA LEU A 326 18.39 5.50 8.46
C LEU A 326 17.98 4.92 9.83
N LEU A 327 16.69 4.87 10.15
CA LEU A 327 16.18 4.19 11.36
C LEU A 327 16.47 2.68 11.33
N ASN A 328 16.29 2.01 10.18
CA ASN A 328 16.60 0.59 10.02
C ASN A 328 18.10 0.33 10.20
N ASP A 329 18.95 1.20 9.66
CA ASP A 329 20.40 1.13 9.84
C ASP A 329 20.78 1.26 11.31
N ILE A 330 20.22 2.25 12.01
CA ILE A 330 20.40 2.43 13.46
C ILE A 330 19.97 1.17 14.21
N ALA A 331 18.78 0.63 13.93
CA ALA A 331 18.28 -0.58 14.59
C ALA A 331 19.20 -1.78 14.34
N SER A 332 19.73 -1.92 13.12
CA SER A 332 20.67 -3.00 12.77
C SER A 332 22.01 -2.85 13.50
N LEU A 333 22.53 -1.63 13.61
CA LEU A 333 23.77 -1.32 14.34
C LEU A 333 23.59 -1.48 15.84
N GLN A 334 22.44 -1.08 16.37
CA GLN A 334 22.07 -1.28 17.77
C GLN A 334 22.03 -2.77 18.10
N ALA A 335 21.37 -3.59 17.29
CA ALA A 335 21.32 -5.05 17.49
C ALA A 335 22.72 -5.68 17.46
N LYS A 336 23.58 -5.26 16.52
CA LYS A 336 24.98 -5.68 16.45
C LYS A 336 25.80 -5.23 17.65
N LEU A 337 25.64 -3.98 18.11
CA LEU A 337 26.39 -3.49 19.27
C LEU A 337 25.89 -4.17 20.55
N ALA A 338 24.60 -4.48 20.63
CA ALA A 338 24.00 -5.15 21.77
C ALA A 338 24.55 -6.57 21.99
N SER A 339 25.01 -7.27 20.94
CA SER A 339 25.69 -8.56 21.11
C SER A 339 27.04 -8.45 21.81
N TYR A 340 27.69 -7.28 21.77
CA TYR A 340 28.95 -7.01 22.47
C TYR A 340 28.75 -6.28 23.81
N ARG A 341 27.91 -5.24 23.82
CA ARG A 341 27.59 -4.40 24.99
C ARG A 341 26.14 -3.90 24.94
N PRO A 342 25.18 -4.64 25.53
CA PRO A 342 23.76 -4.30 25.49
C PRO A 342 23.45 -2.97 26.17
N ASP A 343 24.09 -2.67 27.31
CA ASP A 343 23.84 -1.43 28.06
C ASP A 343 24.26 -0.18 27.30
N LEU A 344 25.38 -0.26 26.58
CA LEU A 344 25.89 0.84 25.77
C LEU A 344 25.01 1.07 24.54
N ALA A 345 24.59 -0.01 23.86
CA ALA A 345 23.69 0.06 22.72
C ALA A 345 22.34 0.70 23.10
N ARG A 346 21.80 0.34 24.27
CA ARG A 346 20.57 0.96 24.78
C ARG A 346 20.76 2.45 25.07
N ARG A 347 21.83 2.84 25.75
CA ARG A 347 22.11 4.24 26.13
C ARG A 347 22.30 5.16 24.92
N LEU A 348 22.92 4.66 23.85
CA LEU A 348 23.14 5.45 22.64
C LEU A 348 21.84 5.72 21.85
N CYS A 349 20.86 4.82 21.96
CA CYS A 349 19.56 4.96 21.30
C CYS A 349 18.50 5.63 22.20
N GLU A 350 18.80 5.92 23.47
CA GLU A 350 17.89 6.61 24.40
C GLU A 350 17.33 7.93 23.85
N PRO A 351 18.10 8.79 23.13
CA PRO A 351 17.57 10.02 22.52
C PRO A 351 16.53 9.80 21.41
N LEU A 352 16.37 8.56 20.92
CA LEU A 352 15.42 8.21 19.87
C LEU A 352 14.07 7.75 20.42
N ALA A 353 13.99 7.36 21.70
CA ALA A 353 12.77 6.88 22.32
C ALA A 353 11.65 7.95 22.29
N ASP A 354 12.04 9.23 22.39
CA ASP A 354 11.12 10.37 22.35
C ASP A 354 10.50 10.63 20.96
N LEU A 355 11.01 9.98 19.90
CA LEU A 355 10.55 10.19 18.52
C LEU A 355 9.33 9.34 18.15
N ASP A 356 9.08 8.24 18.85
CA ASP A 356 7.93 7.35 18.59
C ASP A 356 6.63 7.86 19.23
N ASP A 357 6.73 8.76 20.22
CA ASP A 357 5.60 9.39 20.93
C ASP A 357 5.13 10.72 20.31
N SER A 358 5.75 11.18 19.21
CA SER A 358 5.49 12.48 18.57
C SER A 358 4.66 12.43 17.28
#